data_AF-A0A7W6EG23-F1
#
_entry.id   AF-A0A7W6EG23-F1
#
_cell.length_a   1.000
_cell.length_b   1.000
_cell.length_c   1.000
_cell.angle_alpha   90.00
_cell.angle_beta   90.00
_cell.angle_gamma   90.00
#
_symmetry.space_group_name_H-M   'P 1'
#
loop_
_entity.id
_entity.type
_entity.pdbx_description
1 polymer ?
#
loop_
_entity_poly.entity_id
_entity_poly.type
_entity_poly.pdbx_seq_one_letter_code
_entity_poly.pdbx_strand_id
1 'polypeptide(L)'
;MTRQHYETLQEVFDDAYCGLAAQGFVKSTQKLFAIGSDEYLHASCAYRGVDGRRCAIGHCIPDDLYTGKMEGASVGTSASGFIEAFEVFARLFGLISINDIRRLQDMHDGASSPGSMKDRLADFAQEHGLTIPSIEGAA
;
A
#
# COMPACT_ATOMS: atom_id res chain seq x y z
N MET A 1 -6.44 18.01 -7.20
CA MET A 1 -6.88 18.35 -5.83
C MET A 1 -6.39 17.22 -4.93
N THR A 2 -5.70 17.54 -3.83
CA THR A 2 -5.22 16.52 -2.88
C THR A 2 -6.41 15.97 -2.09
N ARG A 3 -6.64 14.65 -2.12
CA ARG A 3 -7.70 13.99 -1.35
C ARG A 3 -7.45 14.23 0.15
N GLN A 4 -8.44 14.80 0.84
CA GLN A 4 -8.35 15.17 2.25
C GLN A 4 -8.65 13.99 3.18
N HIS A 5 -9.54 13.09 2.73
CA HIS A 5 -9.92 11.83 3.38
C HIS A 5 -10.62 10.92 2.35
N TYR A 6 -10.74 9.64 2.66
CA TYR A 6 -11.56 8.65 1.97
C TYR A 6 -12.93 8.54 2.66
N GLU A 7 -14.01 8.52 1.88
CA GLU A 7 -15.37 8.34 2.38
C GLU A 7 -15.79 6.87 2.34
N THR A 8 -15.25 6.09 1.40
CA THR A 8 -15.59 4.68 1.22
C THR A 8 -14.38 3.77 1.07
N LEU A 9 -14.56 2.49 1.40
CA LEU A 9 -13.55 1.47 1.15
C LEU A 9 -13.30 1.27 -0.35
N GLN A 10 -14.32 1.49 -1.19
CA GLN A 10 -14.19 1.44 -2.64
C GLN A 10 -13.14 2.44 -3.14
N GLU A 11 -13.18 3.69 -2.66
CA GLU A 11 -12.20 4.70 -3.07
C GLU A 11 -10.76 4.35 -2.65
N VAL A 12 -10.59 3.77 -1.46
CA VAL A 12 -9.28 3.28 -1.00
C VAL A 12 -8.80 2.16 -1.91
N PHE A 13 -9.69 1.21 -2.22
CA PHE A 13 -9.38 0.09 -3.08
C PHE A 13 -9.06 0.53 -4.51
N ASP A 14 -9.79 1.50 -5.06
CA ASP A 14 -9.58 2.02 -6.40
C ASP A 14 -8.19 2.63 -6.54
N ASP A 15 -7.79 3.52 -5.61
CA ASP A 15 -6.48 4.17 -5.64
C ASP A 15 -5.36 3.13 -5.47
N ALA A 16 -5.52 2.19 -4.52
CA ALA A 16 -4.55 1.13 -4.29
C ALA A 16 -4.40 0.23 -5.53
N TYR A 17 -5.52 -0.22 -6.11
CA TYR A 17 -5.54 -1.13 -7.25
C TYR A 17 -4.99 -0.45 -8.50
N CYS A 18 -5.44 0.77 -8.81
CA CYS A 18 -4.95 1.52 -9.98
C CYS A 18 -3.46 1.83 -9.87
N GLY A 19 -3.00 2.23 -8.68
CA GLY A 19 -1.59 2.50 -8.44
C GLY A 19 -0.73 1.24 -8.56
N LEU A 20 -1.17 0.11 -7.98
CA LEU A 20 -0.49 -1.17 -8.13
C LEU A 20 -0.49 -1.66 -9.58
N ALA A 21 -1.59 -1.46 -10.30
CA ALA A 21 -1.68 -1.79 -11.72
C ALA A 21 -0.68 -0.99 -12.56
N ALA A 22 -0.55 0.32 -12.30
CA ALA A 22 0.39 1.19 -13.01
C ALA A 22 1.86 0.77 -12.82
N GLN A 23 2.21 0.10 -11.71
CA GLN A 23 3.54 -0.47 -11.49
C GLN A 23 3.62 -1.99 -11.79
N GLY A 24 2.64 -2.54 -12.50
CA GLY A 24 2.61 -3.94 -12.91
C GLY A 24 2.48 -4.94 -11.76
N PHE A 25 1.88 -4.52 -10.64
CA PHE A 25 1.74 -5.30 -9.40
C PHE A 25 3.08 -5.79 -8.83
N VAL A 26 4.16 -5.06 -9.10
CA VAL A 26 5.49 -5.32 -8.53
C VAL A 26 5.55 -4.68 -7.15
N LYS A 27 5.97 -5.43 -6.12
CA LYS A 27 6.06 -4.92 -4.74
C LYS A 27 7.01 -3.72 -4.62
N SER A 28 6.59 -2.77 -3.79
CA SER A 28 7.45 -1.68 -3.31
C SER A 28 8.35 -2.20 -2.18
N THR A 29 9.66 -2.17 -2.37
CA THR A 29 10.65 -2.65 -1.38
C THR A 29 11.74 -1.60 -1.16
N GLN A 30 12.36 -1.62 0.02
CA GLN A 30 13.59 -0.85 0.28
C GLN A 30 14.83 -1.65 -0.14
N LYS A 31 15.92 -0.95 -0.49
CA LYS A 31 17.24 -1.59 -0.62
C LYS A 31 17.77 -1.88 0.78
N LEU A 32 17.68 -3.12 1.24
CA LEU A 32 18.44 -3.57 2.40
C LEU A 32 19.67 -4.31 1.89
N PHE A 33 20.84 -3.81 2.29
CA PHE A 33 22.10 -4.53 2.11
C PHE A 33 22.24 -5.52 3.27
N ALA A 34 22.37 -6.81 2.96
CA ALA A 34 22.78 -7.74 4.01
C ALA A 34 24.21 -7.38 4.42
N ILE A 35 24.49 -7.36 5.73
CA ILE A 35 25.84 -7.09 6.23
C ILE A 35 26.77 -8.16 5.67
N GLY A 36 27.70 -7.77 4.80
CA GLY A 36 28.68 -8.67 4.19
C GLY A 36 28.22 -9.41 2.93
N SER A 37 27.11 -9.04 2.30
CA SER A 37 26.76 -9.50 0.96
C SER A 37 26.41 -8.35 0.01
N ASP A 38 26.71 -8.54 -1.27
CA ASP A 38 26.22 -7.68 -2.36
C ASP A 38 24.76 -8.04 -2.76
N GLU A 39 24.12 -8.95 -2.01
CA GLU A 39 22.75 -9.40 -2.27
C GLU A 39 21.72 -8.54 -1.51
N TYR A 40 20.70 -8.09 -2.23
CA TYR A 40 19.59 -7.33 -1.68
C TYR A 40 18.65 -8.25 -0.89
N LEU A 41 18.41 -7.94 0.39
CA LEU A 41 17.32 -8.54 1.15
C LEU A 41 16.03 -7.77 0.84
N HIS A 42 15.05 -8.39 0.19
CA HIS A 42 13.72 -7.82 -0.06
C HIS A 42 12.84 -7.81 1.20
N ALA A 43 13.38 -7.41 2.36
CA ALA A 43 12.82 -7.84 3.64
C ALA A 43 11.65 -7.00 4.19
N SER A 44 11.28 -5.87 3.59
CA SER A 44 10.06 -5.16 4.00
C SER A 44 9.40 -4.39 2.86
N CYS A 45 8.06 -4.43 2.86
CA CYS A 45 7.24 -3.54 2.04
C CYS A 45 7.53 -2.08 2.43
N ALA A 46 7.67 -1.21 1.44
CA ALA A 46 7.89 0.22 1.62
C ALA A 46 6.68 1.04 1.16
N TYR A 47 6.30 2.09 1.88
CA TYR A 47 5.27 3.03 1.39
C TYR A 47 5.77 3.77 0.14
N ARG A 48 7.07 4.10 0.12
CA ARG A 48 7.83 4.57 -1.05
C ARG A 48 9.09 3.73 -1.20
N GLY A 49 9.09 2.85 -2.20
CA GLY A 49 10.19 1.93 -2.47
C GLY A 49 11.08 2.37 -3.63
N VAL A 50 11.99 1.48 -3.99
CA VAL A 50 12.87 1.65 -5.15
C VAL A 50 12.08 1.85 -6.44
N ASP A 51 12.70 2.56 -7.39
CA ASP A 51 12.14 2.84 -8.72
C ASP A 51 10.79 3.58 -8.69
N GLY A 52 10.52 4.34 -7.63
CA GLY A 52 9.29 5.12 -7.47
C GLY A 52 8.05 4.27 -7.16
N ARG A 53 8.21 2.96 -6.88
CA ARG A 53 7.09 2.07 -6.54
C ARG A 53 6.50 2.43 -5.19
N ARG A 54 5.20 2.16 -5.03
CA ARG A 54 4.47 2.36 -3.77
C ARG A 54 3.72 1.07 -3.43
N CYS A 55 3.50 0.80 -2.16
CA CYS A 55 2.64 -0.33 -1.78
C CYS A 55 1.16 0.03 -1.92
N ALA A 56 0.27 -0.90 -1.57
CA ALA A 56 -1.18 -0.67 -1.60
C ALA A 56 -1.57 0.63 -0.85
N ILE A 57 -1.18 0.75 0.42
CA ILE A 57 -1.46 1.95 1.22
C ILE A 57 -0.61 3.14 0.77
N GLY A 58 0.59 2.89 0.24
CA GLY A 58 1.46 3.91 -0.32
C GLY A 58 0.79 4.71 -1.44
N HIS A 59 0.03 4.06 -2.32
CA HIS A 59 -0.72 4.73 -3.37
C HIS A 59 -1.85 5.63 -2.85
N CYS A 60 -2.36 5.35 -1.64
CA CYS A 60 -3.40 6.15 -1.01
C CYS A 60 -2.85 7.37 -0.23
N ILE A 61 -1.53 7.46 -0.02
CA ILE A 61 -0.90 8.57 0.70
C ILE A 61 -0.44 9.63 -0.31
N PRO A 62 -0.98 10.86 -0.26
CA PRO A 62 -0.46 11.98 -1.05
C PRO A 62 1.00 12.31 -0.73
N ASP A 63 1.73 12.82 -1.72
CA ASP A 63 3.17 13.09 -1.57
C ASP A 63 3.48 14.21 -0.56
N ASP A 64 2.57 15.15 -0.36
CA ASP A 64 2.66 16.21 0.66
C ASP A 64 2.38 15.71 2.09
N LEU A 65 1.73 14.55 2.23
CA LEU A 65 1.49 13.90 3.52
C LEU A 65 2.49 12.80 3.84
N TYR A 66 3.22 12.30 2.83
CA TYR A 66 4.25 11.32 3.04
C TYR A 66 5.49 11.94 3.70
N THR A 67 5.99 11.27 4.74
CA THR A 67 7.32 11.56 5.29
C THR A 67 8.11 10.25 5.38
N GLY A 68 9.41 10.29 5.11
CA GLY A 68 10.27 9.10 5.21
C GLY A 68 10.30 8.45 6.60
N LYS A 69 9.83 9.16 7.63
CA LYS A 69 9.67 8.61 8.99
C LYS A 69 8.53 7.60 9.10
N MET A 70 7.57 7.63 8.18
CA MET A 70 6.47 6.66 8.15
C MET A 70 6.96 5.27 7.74
N GLU A 71 8.11 5.17 7.07
CA GLU A 71 8.69 3.90 6.69
C GLU A 71 9.00 3.04 7.93
N GLY A 72 8.69 1.74 7.84
CA GLY A 72 8.82 0.81 8.97
C GLY A 72 7.68 0.92 10.01
N ALA A 73 6.79 1.90 9.89
CA ALA A 73 5.50 1.86 10.56
C ALA A 73 4.55 0.94 9.79
N SER A 74 3.71 0.21 10.51
CA SER A 74 2.57 -0.53 9.98
C SER A 74 1.36 -0.21 10.83
N VAL A 75 0.17 -0.45 10.29
CA VAL A 75 -1.09 -0.31 11.01
C VAL A 75 -1.07 -1.28 12.21
N GLY A 76 -0.78 -0.74 13.39
CA GLY A 76 -0.70 -1.47 14.67
C GLY A 76 0.71 -1.80 15.18
N THR A 77 1.79 -1.26 14.60
CA THR A 77 3.15 -1.43 15.15
C THR A 77 3.65 -0.20 15.91
N SER A 78 4.26 -0.41 17.08
CA SER A 78 4.76 0.64 17.97
C SER A 78 6.15 1.19 17.58
N ALA A 79 6.39 1.42 16.28
CA ALA A 79 7.64 2.02 15.80
C ALA A 79 7.66 3.54 16.03
N SER A 80 8.84 4.16 16.05
CA SER A 80 8.99 5.62 16.25
C SER A 80 8.28 6.47 15.18
N GLY A 81 8.05 5.92 13.99
CA GLY A 81 7.24 6.53 12.92
C GLY A 81 5.73 6.39 13.08
N PHE A 82 5.26 5.72 14.13
CA PHE A 82 3.85 5.41 14.33
C PHE A 82 3.01 6.67 14.56
N ILE A 83 3.53 7.70 15.22
CA ILE A 83 2.75 8.93 15.48
C ILE A 83 2.50 9.67 14.17
N GLU A 84 3.54 9.91 13.36
CA GLU A 84 3.38 10.55 12.06
C GLU A 84 2.51 9.72 11.10
N ALA A 85 2.70 8.39 11.07
CA ALA A 85 1.84 7.51 10.27
C ALA A 85 0.38 7.51 10.77
N PHE A 86 0.17 7.56 12.09
CA PHE A 86 -1.15 7.55 12.70
C PHE A 86 -1.93 8.83 12.37
N GLU A 87 -1.31 10.01 12.44
CA GLU A 87 -1.99 11.26 12.06
C GLU A 87 -2.42 11.25 10.59
N VAL A 88 -1.54 10.78 9.71
CA VAL A 88 -1.85 10.63 8.28
C VAL A 88 -2.97 9.60 8.07
N PHE A 89 -2.94 8.47 8.77
CA PHE A 89 -3.98 7.44 8.65
C PHE A 89 -5.31 7.87 9.25
N ALA A 90 -5.31 8.55 10.39
CA ALA A 90 -6.53 9.10 10.97
C ALA A 90 -7.15 10.15 10.04
N ARG A 91 -6.33 10.98 9.40
CA ARG A 91 -6.77 11.96 8.41
C ARG A 91 -7.34 11.31 7.16
N LEU A 92 -6.62 10.35 6.58
CA LEU A 92 -7.00 9.73 5.30
C LEU A 92 -8.11 8.70 5.46
N PHE A 93 -8.01 7.84 6.47
CA PHE A 93 -8.85 6.65 6.63
C PHE A 93 -9.77 6.71 7.84
N GLY A 94 -9.95 7.87 8.48
CA GLY A 94 -10.72 7.99 9.73
C GLY A 94 -12.18 7.51 9.66
N LEU A 95 -12.74 7.38 8.46
CA LEU A 95 -14.08 6.84 8.22
C LEU A 95 -14.08 5.38 7.76
N ILE A 96 -12.90 4.80 7.53
CA ILE A 96 -12.70 3.44 7.03
C ILE A 96 -12.27 2.54 8.17
N SER A 97 -12.78 1.31 8.18
CA SER A 97 -12.36 0.29 9.14
C SER A 97 -10.85 0.07 9.05
N ILE A 98 -10.15 0.28 10.16
CA ILE A 98 -8.71 0.04 10.25
C ILE A 98 -8.34 -1.43 9.97
N ASN A 99 -9.27 -2.35 10.25
CA ASN A 99 -9.10 -3.76 9.91
C ASN A 99 -9.14 -3.96 8.39
N ASP A 100 -9.95 -3.22 7.66
CA ASP A 100 -10.05 -3.33 6.20
C ASP A 100 -8.79 -2.75 5.53
N ILE A 101 -8.27 -1.63 6.06
CA ILE A 101 -6.99 -1.06 5.65
C ILE A 101 -5.85 -2.06 5.86
N ARG A 102 -5.79 -2.68 7.03
CA ARG A 102 -4.80 -3.72 7.34
C ARG A 102 -4.95 -4.94 6.44
N ARG A 103 -6.19 -5.39 6.23
CA ARG A 103 -6.51 -6.55 5.39
C ARG A 103 -6.11 -6.35 3.94
N LEU A 104 -6.32 -5.15 3.39
CA LEU A 104 -5.85 -4.77 2.06
C LEU A 104 -4.32 -4.85 1.96
N GLN A 105 -3.62 -4.31 2.97
CA GLN A 105 -2.16 -4.39 3.05
C GLN A 105 -1.69 -5.86 3.18
N ASP A 106 -2.37 -6.70 3.96
CA ASP A 106 -2.06 -8.14 4.09
C ASP A 106 -2.24 -8.89 2.75
N MET A 107 -3.19 -8.47 1.91
CA MET A 107 -3.35 -9.05 0.57
C MET A 107 -2.21 -8.69 -0.37
N HIS A 108 -1.75 -7.44 -0.34
CA HIS A 108 -0.55 -7.03 -1.04
C HIS A 108 0.71 -7.74 -0.52
N ASP A 109 0.93 -7.76 0.79
CA ASP A 109 2.17 -8.24 1.41
C ASP A 109 2.32 -9.77 1.34
N GLY A 110 1.22 -10.52 1.37
CA GLY A 110 1.29 -11.97 1.23
C GLY A 110 1.41 -12.47 -0.23
N ALA A 111 1.38 -11.60 -1.24
CA ALA A 111 1.53 -12.01 -2.63
C ALA A 111 2.99 -12.38 -2.97
N SER A 112 3.22 -13.50 -3.64
CA SER A 112 4.57 -13.92 -4.08
C SER A 112 4.91 -13.50 -5.51
N SER A 113 3.93 -13.08 -6.29
CA SER A 113 4.07 -12.68 -7.69
C SER A 113 3.01 -11.65 -8.08
N PRO A 114 3.18 -10.92 -9.21
CA PRO A 114 2.16 -10.02 -9.74
C PRO A 114 0.80 -10.69 -9.95
N GLY A 115 0.78 -11.93 -10.47
CA GLY A 115 -0.46 -12.70 -10.64
C GLY A 115 -1.14 -13.00 -9.31
N SER A 116 -0.38 -13.52 -8.34
CA SER A 116 -0.91 -13.78 -7.00
C SER A 116 -1.41 -12.51 -6.30
N MET A 117 -0.80 -11.35 -6.56
CA MET A 117 -1.27 -10.07 -6.02
C MET A 117 -2.64 -9.69 -6.60
N LYS A 118 -2.82 -9.85 -7.92
CA LYS A 118 -4.12 -9.61 -8.57
C LYS A 118 -5.20 -10.52 -8.01
N ASP A 119 -4.91 -11.81 -7.87
CA ASP A 119 -5.87 -12.79 -7.35
C ASP A 119 -6.29 -12.44 -5.91
N ARG A 120 -5.34 -12.13 -5.03
CA ARG A 120 -5.62 -11.76 -3.63
C ARG A 120 -6.38 -10.44 -3.50
N LEU A 121 -6.14 -9.48 -4.40
CA LEU A 121 -6.90 -8.23 -4.44
C LEU A 121 -8.32 -8.45 -4.99
N ALA A 122 -8.50 -9.41 -5.91
CA ALA A 122 -9.83 -9.82 -6.36
C ALA A 122 -10.61 -10.52 -5.22
N ASP A 123 -9.95 -11.38 -4.43
CA ASP A 123 -10.55 -11.98 -3.24
C ASP A 123 -10.97 -10.90 -2.23
N PHE A 124 -10.13 -9.90 -2.00
CA PHE A 124 -10.46 -8.74 -1.14
C PHE A 124 -11.68 -7.98 -1.67
N ALA A 125 -11.72 -7.69 -2.97
CA ALA A 125 -12.87 -7.02 -3.58
C ALA A 125 -14.15 -7.84 -3.41
N GLN A 126 -14.08 -9.15 -3.62
CA GLN A 126 -15.21 -10.05 -3.44
C GLN A 126 -15.68 -10.11 -1.98
N GLU A 127 -14.75 -10.21 -1.01
CA GLU A 127 -15.03 -10.25 0.43
C GLU A 127 -15.81 -9.01 0.89
N HIS A 128 -15.47 -7.84 0.33
CA HIS A 128 -16.06 -6.56 0.70
C HIS A 128 -17.16 -6.05 -0.25
N GLY A 129 -17.52 -6.82 -1.28
CA GLY A 129 -18.52 -6.41 -2.29
C GLY A 129 -18.09 -5.21 -3.14
N LEU A 130 -16.80 -5.03 -3.35
CA LEU A 130 -16.20 -3.95 -4.12
C LEU A 130 -16.10 -4.29 -5.61
N THR A 131 -16.04 -3.28 -6.45
CA THR A 131 -15.77 -3.43 -7.89
C THR A 131 -14.28 -3.32 -8.17
N ILE A 132 -13.77 -4.17 -9.07
CA ILE A 132 -12.41 -4.01 -9.60
C ILE A 132 -12.44 -2.90 -10.67
N PRO A 133 -11.65 -1.83 -10.53
CA PRO A 133 -11.64 -0.75 -11.51
C PRO A 133 -11.07 -1.24 -12.84
N SER A 134 -11.64 -0.73 -13.94
CA SER A 134 -11.13 -1.01 -15.29
C SER A 134 -9.83 -0.24 -15.51
N ILE A 135 -8.76 -0.95 -15.85
CA ILE A 135 -7.46 -0.34 -16.16
C ILE A 135 -7.42 -0.13 -17.67
N GLU A 136 -7.80 1.04 -18.16
CA GLU A 136 -7.59 1.40 -19.56
C GLU A 136 -6.10 1.68 -19.81
N GLY A 137 -5.49 0.98 -20.77
CA GLY A 137 -4.16 1.34 -21.30
C GLY A 137 -2.94 0.57 -20.80
N ALA A 138 -3.09 -0.56 -20.12
CA ALA A 138 -1.96 -1.46 -19.84
C ALA A 138 -1.72 -2.41 -21.03
N ALA A 139 -1.06 -1.90 -22.07
CA ALA A 139 -0.47 -2.67 -23.17
C ALA A 139 1.06 -2.57 -23.14
#